data_AF-A0A8C6KEZ0-F1
#
_entry.id   AF-A0A8C6KEZ0-F1
#
_cell.length_a   1.000
_cell.length_b   1.000
_cell.length_c   1.000
_cell.angle_alpha   90.00
_cell.angle_beta   90.00
_cell.angle_gamma   90.00
#
_symmetry.space_group_name_H-M   'P 1'
#
loop_
_entity.id
_entity.type
_entity.pdbx_description
1 polymer ?
#
loop_
_entity_poly.entity_id
_entity_poly.type
_entity_poly.pdbx_seq_one_letter_code
_entity_poly.pdbx_strand_id
1 'polypeptide(L)'
;KRLVKDQRLWKTVDLTSWKGVTSRILWVLLRQYLGCGLRCLRLRGLLLSARGGTFLSESWLKALSTRCPRLSKLYLLHTDLRSLPNCLVFPRTLRVLELRGSEATSSAPHQGRDQKGTGLGSPLGVCIEKLILNNVPSFTDQHLQSLTSWQRLSQLELRDTFRITANGLRNCAAKDGLSGVEGLSRLKFLEIGITGRQGYQLQMASLGLGAGWIGLEELSLGGKEVGPGLLCASRLKDLKHLCLWACKLSELQIVN
;
A
#
# COMPACT_ATOMS: atom_id res chain seq x y z
N LYS A 1 9.99 37.81 11.40
CA LYS A 1 9.38 36.49 11.04
C LYS A 1 10.43 35.41 11.26
N ARG A 2 10.16 34.36 12.06
CA ARG A 2 11.14 33.27 12.28
C ARG A 2 11.08 32.34 11.05
N LEU A 3 12.18 32.24 10.30
CA LEU A 3 12.30 31.41 9.08
C LEU A 3 11.81 29.96 9.30
N VAL A 4 12.08 29.42 10.49
CA VAL A 4 11.61 28.10 10.95
C VAL A 4 10.08 27.91 10.88
N LYS A 5 9.29 28.98 10.96
CA LYS A 5 7.82 28.89 10.87
C LYS A 5 7.29 29.08 9.44
N ASP A 6 8.17 29.27 8.46
CA ASP A 6 7.74 29.35 7.06
C ASP A 6 7.38 27.95 6.54
N GLN A 7 6.08 27.67 6.48
CA GLN A 7 5.50 26.41 6.04
C GLN A 7 5.87 26.03 4.59
N ARG A 8 6.35 26.98 3.78
CA ARG A 8 6.81 26.72 2.40
C ARG A 8 8.14 25.96 2.36
N LEU A 9 8.93 26.07 3.43
CA LEU A 9 10.23 25.42 3.54
C LEU A 9 10.11 23.93 3.94
N TRP A 10 9.05 23.58 4.67
CA TRP A 10 8.80 22.22 5.16
C TRP A 10 8.20 21.29 4.08
N LYS A 11 8.93 21.07 2.98
CA LYS A 11 8.45 20.25 1.84
C LYS A 11 8.49 18.75 2.13
N THR A 12 9.56 18.30 2.78
CA THR A 12 9.76 16.90 3.15
C THR A 12 10.09 16.85 4.62
N VAL A 13 9.27 16.13 5.39
CA VAL A 13 9.45 15.99 6.83
C VAL A 13 9.55 14.51 7.16
N ASP A 14 10.68 14.13 7.73
CA ASP A 14 10.94 12.76 8.19
C ASP A 14 11.06 12.75 9.71
N LEU A 15 10.09 12.12 10.36
CA LEU A 15 10.04 11.94 11.82
C LEU A 15 10.30 10.48 12.21
N THR A 16 10.78 9.63 11.28
CA THR A 16 10.90 8.20 11.54
C THR A 16 11.98 7.84 12.56
N SER A 17 13.02 8.68 12.69
CA SER A 17 14.05 8.53 13.72
C SER A 17 13.56 8.94 15.12
N TRP A 18 12.47 9.70 15.21
CA TRP A 18 11.97 10.24 16.47
C TRP A 18 11.01 9.26 17.16
N LYS A 19 11.56 8.42 18.04
CA LYS A 19 10.82 7.38 18.79
C LYS A 19 9.76 7.92 19.77
N GLY A 20 9.74 9.23 20.02
CA GLY A 20 8.90 9.88 21.03
C GLY A 20 7.73 10.70 20.47
N VAL A 21 7.42 10.59 19.17
CA VAL A 21 6.32 11.36 18.56
C VAL A 21 4.99 10.91 19.13
N THR A 22 4.36 11.78 19.91
CA THR A 22 2.99 11.60 20.43
C THR A 22 1.97 12.30 19.54
N SER A 23 0.69 11.95 19.69
CA SER A 23 -0.42 12.66 19.03
C SER A 23 -0.38 14.17 19.32
N ARG A 24 -0.03 14.58 20.55
CA ARG A 24 0.13 15.99 20.93
C ARG A 24 1.22 16.69 20.12
N ILE A 25 2.37 16.05 19.95
CA ILE A 25 3.47 16.60 19.14
C ILE A 25 3.05 16.72 17.68
N LEU A 26 2.38 15.70 17.12
CA LEU A 26 1.87 15.76 15.76
C LEU A 26 0.90 16.93 15.53
N TRP A 27 0.03 17.22 16.50
CA TRP A 27 -0.86 18.38 16.43
C TRP A 27 -0.10 19.70 16.48
N VAL A 28 0.94 19.81 17.32
CA VAL A 28 1.82 20.98 17.36
C VAL A 28 2.52 21.17 16.02
N LEU A 29 3.10 20.10 15.47
CA LEU A 29 3.76 20.11 14.16
C LEU A 29 2.80 20.57 13.06
N LEU A 30 1.61 19.98 13.01
CA LEU A 30 0.59 20.30 12.02
C LEU A 30 0.10 21.74 12.10
N ARG A 31 0.00 22.31 13.30
CA ARG A 31 -0.50 23.68 13.51
C ARG A 31 0.58 24.74 13.30
N GLN A 32 1.83 24.44 13.64
CA GLN A 32 2.89 25.45 13.70
C GLN A 32 3.89 25.40 12.54
N TYR A 33 4.10 24.22 11.93
CA TYR A 33 5.20 24.01 10.98
C TYR A 33 4.74 23.41 9.65
N LEU A 34 3.87 22.40 9.69
CA LEU A 34 3.34 21.79 8.48
C LEU A 34 2.27 22.69 7.86
N GLY A 35 2.18 22.69 6.54
CA GLY A 35 1.20 23.50 5.82
C GLY A 35 1.27 23.29 4.32
N CYS A 36 0.99 24.35 3.56
CA CYS A 36 0.83 24.26 2.10
C CYS A 36 2.10 23.85 1.35
N GLY A 37 3.29 23.94 1.97
CA GLY A 37 4.54 23.49 1.38
C GLY A 37 4.76 21.98 1.44
N LEU A 38 4.11 21.27 2.35
CA LEU A 38 4.37 19.85 2.63
C LEU A 38 3.95 18.96 1.46
N ARG A 39 4.89 18.12 1.00
CA ARG A 39 4.73 17.18 -0.12
C ARG A 39 4.99 15.74 0.27
N CYS A 40 5.86 15.53 1.25
CA CYS A 40 6.24 14.21 1.76
C CYS A 40 6.29 14.22 3.28
N LEU A 41 5.62 13.25 3.90
CA LEU A 41 5.63 13.07 5.34
C LEU A 41 5.97 11.61 5.68
N ARG A 42 6.94 11.42 6.57
CA ARG A 42 7.31 10.10 7.09
C ARG A 42 7.16 10.08 8.59
N LEU A 43 6.42 9.10 9.09
CA LEU A 43 6.07 8.96 10.50
C LEU A 43 6.45 7.59 11.01
N ARG A 44 6.89 7.53 12.28
CA ARG A 44 7.03 6.30 13.03
C ARG A 44 5.97 6.24 14.12
N GLY A 45 5.23 5.14 14.15
CA GLY A 45 4.25 4.85 15.18
C GLY A 45 4.81 4.10 16.37
N LEU A 46 3.88 3.70 17.23
CA LEU A 46 4.17 3.17 18.55
C LEU A 46 3.89 1.66 18.65
N LEU A 47 3.63 0.96 17.54
CA LEU A 47 3.30 -0.47 17.56
C LEU A 47 4.38 -1.33 18.23
N LEU A 48 5.65 -0.98 18.00
CA LEU A 48 6.81 -1.63 18.62
C LEU A 48 7.36 -0.87 19.83
N SER A 49 6.62 0.12 20.34
CA SER A 49 7.02 0.91 21.52
C SER A 49 6.43 0.31 22.78
N ALA A 50 7.19 0.28 23.87
CA ALA A 50 6.70 -0.15 25.18
C ALA A 50 5.50 0.68 25.68
N ARG A 51 5.31 1.89 25.14
CA ARG A 51 4.16 2.76 25.46
C ARG A 51 2.85 2.27 24.85
N GLY A 52 2.90 1.43 23.80
CA GLY A 52 1.75 1.04 23.02
C GLY A 52 0.95 2.23 22.44
N GLY A 53 -0.16 1.91 21.79
CA GLY A 53 -1.20 2.89 21.46
C GLY A 53 -1.24 3.40 20.02
N THR A 54 -2.38 4.02 19.69
CA THR A 54 -2.67 4.64 18.40
C THR A 54 -2.28 6.12 18.48
N PHE A 55 -1.31 6.55 17.64
CA PHE A 55 -0.92 7.96 17.57
C PHE A 55 -1.56 8.69 16.37
N LEU A 56 -2.03 7.94 15.38
CA LEU A 56 -2.74 8.46 14.20
C LEU A 56 -4.25 8.33 14.41
N SER A 57 -4.91 9.45 14.69
CA SER A 57 -6.36 9.53 14.73
C SER A 57 -6.93 9.95 13.39
N GLU A 58 -8.17 9.58 13.13
CA GLU A 58 -8.94 10.04 11.97
C GLU A 58 -8.99 11.58 11.90
N SER A 59 -9.21 12.23 13.05
CA SER A 59 -9.25 13.69 13.16
C SER A 59 -7.94 14.36 12.75
N TRP A 60 -6.80 13.74 13.05
CA TRP A 60 -5.50 14.25 12.65
C TRP A 60 -5.28 14.09 11.15
N LEU A 61 -5.66 12.95 10.55
CA LEU A 61 -5.59 12.74 9.10
C LEU A 61 -6.50 13.70 8.32
N LYS A 62 -7.72 13.95 8.81
CA LYS A 62 -8.62 14.98 8.25
C LYS A 62 -7.98 16.36 8.29
N ALA A 63 -7.38 16.74 9.41
CA ALA A 63 -6.68 18.02 9.54
C ALA A 63 -5.41 18.10 8.67
N LEU A 64 -4.70 16.97 8.48
CA LEU A 64 -3.57 16.88 7.57
C LEU A 64 -4.01 17.16 6.13
N SER A 65 -5.11 16.54 5.70
CA SER A 65 -5.70 16.74 4.37
C SER A 65 -6.04 18.21 4.10
N THR A 66 -6.66 18.89 5.08
CA THR A 66 -7.07 20.29 4.92
C THR A 66 -5.90 21.27 4.97
N ARG A 67 -4.91 21.05 5.84
CA ARG A 67 -3.78 21.99 6.02
C ARG A 67 -2.62 21.75 5.05
N CYS A 68 -2.48 20.53 4.55
CA CYS A 68 -1.39 20.14 3.65
C CYS A 68 -1.95 19.70 2.29
N PRO A 69 -2.57 20.61 1.51
CA PRO A 69 -3.23 20.26 0.25
C PRO A 69 -2.26 19.73 -0.80
N ARG A 70 -0.94 19.92 -0.65
CA ARG A 70 0.08 19.44 -1.59
C ARG A 70 0.74 18.12 -1.16
N LEU A 71 0.27 17.50 -0.08
CA LEU A 71 0.84 16.25 0.41
C LEU A 71 0.58 15.12 -0.59
N SER A 72 1.65 14.60 -1.17
CA SER A 72 1.58 13.59 -2.23
C SER A 72 2.15 12.24 -1.80
N LYS A 73 2.98 12.20 -0.75
CA LYS A 73 3.63 10.98 -0.26
C LYS A 73 3.50 10.87 1.25
N LEU A 74 3.05 9.72 1.73
CA LEU A 74 2.91 9.40 3.15
C LEU A 74 3.57 8.04 3.42
N TYR A 75 4.51 8.02 4.35
CA TYR A 75 5.24 6.83 4.76
C TYR A 75 4.97 6.57 6.23
N LEU A 76 4.43 5.40 6.56
CA LEU A 76 4.01 5.03 7.91
C LEU A 76 4.76 3.78 8.34
N LEU A 77 5.63 3.95 9.34
CA LEU A 77 6.47 2.91 9.91
C LEU A 77 5.93 2.49 11.28
N HIS A 78 5.67 1.21 11.52
CA HIS A 78 5.19 0.68 12.80
C HIS A 78 3.94 1.37 13.34
N THR A 79 2.99 1.64 12.45
CA THR A 79 1.74 2.30 12.79
C THR A 79 0.62 1.30 12.94
N ASP A 80 -0.18 1.44 13.98
CA ASP A 80 -1.45 0.70 14.08
C ASP A 80 -2.54 1.50 13.36
N LEU A 81 -3.01 0.98 12.22
CA LEU A 81 -4.11 1.58 11.48
C LEU A 81 -5.45 0.89 11.76
N ARG A 82 -5.51 -0.18 12.57
CA ARG A 82 -6.74 -0.97 12.77
C ARG A 82 -7.94 -0.16 13.25
N SER A 83 -7.68 0.94 13.97
CA SER A 83 -8.70 1.85 14.48
C SER A 83 -9.20 2.89 13.48
N LEU A 84 -8.69 2.92 12.24
CA LEU A 84 -9.10 3.90 11.23
C LEU A 84 -10.19 3.29 10.33
N PRO A 85 -11.43 3.81 10.36
CA PRO A 85 -12.49 3.29 9.51
C PRO A 85 -12.24 3.72 8.06
N ASN A 86 -11.78 2.77 7.24
CA ASN A 86 -11.55 2.90 5.79
C ASN A 86 -10.49 3.94 5.35
N CYS A 87 -9.82 3.64 4.24
CA CYS A 87 -8.81 4.52 3.61
C CYS A 87 -9.38 5.85 3.05
N LEU A 88 -10.69 6.12 3.19
CA LEU A 88 -11.36 7.34 2.73
C LEU A 88 -10.89 8.61 3.46
N VAL A 89 -10.17 8.45 4.57
CA VAL A 89 -9.67 9.56 5.40
C VAL A 89 -8.36 10.14 4.85
N PHE A 90 -7.68 9.46 3.93
CA PHE A 90 -6.43 9.97 3.38
C PHE A 90 -6.64 11.22 2.51
N PRO A 91 -5.64 12.13 2.46
CA PRO A 91 -5.70 13.30 1.59
C PRO A 91 -5.92 12.92 0.13
N ARG A 92 -6.85 13.59 -0.56
CA ARG A 92 -7.14 13.33 -1.98
C ARG A 92 -5.95 13.60 -2.91
N THR A 93 -4.95 14.34 -2.46
CA THR A 93 -3.73 14.61 -3.20
C THR A 93 -2.63 13.57 -2.98
N LEU A 94 -2.87 12.59 -2.10
CA LEU A 94 -1.95 11.51 -1.82
C LEU A 94 -1.87 10.56 -3.01
N ARG A 95 -0.65 10.39 -3.55
CA ARG A 95 -0.36 9.51 -4.69
C ARG A 95 0.48 8.30 -4.28
N VAL A 96 1.28 8.43 -3.22
CA VAL A 96 2.14 7.34 -2.71
C VAL A 96 1.84 7.10 -1.24
N LEU A 97 1.53 5.84 -0.90
CA LEU A 97 1.38 5.36 0.46
C LEU A 97 2.33 4.18 0.70
N GLU A 98 3.20 4.29 1.70
CA GLU A 98 4.06 3.18 2.15
C GLU A 98 3.69 2.82 3.60
N LEU A 99 3.41 1.54 3.83
CA LEU A 99 3.20 0.97 5.15
C LEU A 99 4.31 -0.05 5.43
N ARG A 100 5.07 0.15 6.52
CA ARG A 100 6.15 -0.75 6.90
C ARG A 100 6.01 -1.23 8.34
N GLY A 101 5.99 -2.54 8.56
CA GLY A 101 5.89 -3.10 9.91
C GLY A 101 4.63 -2.64 10.65
N SER A 102 3.58 -2.33 9.91
CA SER A 102 2.36 -1.67 10.38
C SER A 102 1.20 -2.67 10.43
N GLU A 103 0.16 -2.34 11.18
CA GLU A 103 -1.09 -3.11 11.16
C GLU A 103 -2.13 -2.40 10.28
N ALA A 104 -2.73 -3.12 9.34
CA ALA A 104 -3.74 -2.62 8.41
C ALA A 104 -5.16 -2.73 8.99
N THR A 105 -6.07 -1.88 8.48
CA THR A 105 -7.50 -1.87 8.82
C THR A 105 -8.19 -3.14 8.32
N SER A 106 -9.04 -3.76 9.14
CA SER A 106 -9.82 -4.95 8.77
C SER A 106 -11.03 -4.67 7.86
N SER A 107 -11.33 -3.40 7.58
CA SER A 107 -12.50 -3.03 6.80
C SER A 107 -12.11 -2.79 5.34
N ALA A 108 -12.49 -3.74 4.48
CA ALA A 108 -12.82 -3.39 3.10
C ALA A 108 -13.89 -2.29 3.12
N PRO A 109 -13.98 -1.40 2.11
CA PRO A 109 -15.14 -0.55 1.95
C PRO A 109 -16.34 -1.47 1.69
N HIS A 110 -16.99 -1.92 2.76
CA HIS A 110 -18.26 -2.61 2.67
C HIS A 110 -19.24 -1.61 2.07
N GLN A 111 -19.56 -1.82 0.80
CA GLN A 111 -20.80 -1.33 0.22
C GLN A 111 -21.89 -2.07 0.99
N GLY A 112 -22.47 -1.38 1.99
CA GLY A 112 -23.67 -1.84 2.66
C GLY A 112 -24.73 -2.10 1.61
N ARG A 113 -25.03 -3.38 1.41
CA ARG A 113 -26.31 -3.82 0.85
C ARG A 113 -27.33 -3.30 1.87
N ASP A 114 -28.25 -2.45 1.40
CA ASP A 114 -29.31 -1.74 2.16
C ASP A 114 -29.04 -0.26 2.43
N GLN A 115 -29.28 0.56 1.40
CA GLN A 115 -30.09 1.79 1.56
C GLN A 115 -30.61 2.27 0.21
N LYS A 116 -31.91 2.04 0.01
CA LYS A 116 -32.74 2.65 -1.02
C LYS A 116 -32.92 4.12 -0.62
N GLY A 117 -32.17 5.03 -1.22
CA GLY A 117 -32.30 6.46 -0.93
C GLY A 117 -31.22 7.31 -1.60
N THR A 118 -31.64 8.06 -2.63
CA THR A 118 -31.03 9.32 -3.14
C THR A 118 -29.52 9.37 -3.36
N GLY A 119 -29.12 9.39 -4.63
CA GLY A 119 -27.73 9.33 -5.07
C GLY A 119 -26.81 10.40 -4.49
N LEU A 120 -25.57 9.97 -4.18
CA LEU A 120 -24.34 10.74 -4.25
C LEU A 120 -23.14 9.81 -3.99
N GLY A 121 -22.30 9.64 -5.00
CA GLY A 121 -20.89 9.29 -4.83
C GLY A 121 -20.49 7.85 -5.15
N SER A 122 -20.11 7.61 -6.41
CA SER A 122 -19.12 6.59 -6.76
C SER A 122 -17.87 6.71 -5.85
N PRO A 123 -17.04 5.67 -5.67
CA PRO A 123 -15.80 5.77 -4.88
C PRO A 123 -14.74 6.60 -5.63
N LEU A 124 -14.99 7.90 -5.79
CA LEU A 124 -14.20 8.91 -6.49
C LEU A 124 -13.06 9.48 -5.62
N GLY A 125 -12.80 8.90 -4.44
CA GLY A 125 -12.01 9.54 -3.39
C GLY A 125 -10.53 9.17 -3.31
N VAL A 126 -10.15 7.96 -3.75
CA VAL A 126 -8.79 7.44 -3.54
C VAL A 126 -7.93 7.69 -4.77
N CYS A 127 -6.96 8.61 -4.63
CA CYS A 127 -6.07 9.00 -5.73
C CYS A 127 -4.69 8.30 -5.69
N ILE A 128 -4.54 7.27 -4.86
CA ILE A 128 -3.27 6.58 -4.65
C ILE A 128 -2.89 5.83 -5.93
N GLU A 129 -1.68 6.11 -6.43
CA GLU A 129 -1.11 5.52 -7.62
C GLU A 129 -0.08 4.44 -7.29
N LYS A 130 0.58 4.56 -6.13
CA LYS A 130 1.57 3.62 -5.64
C LYS A 130 1.28 3.23 -4.19
N LEU A 131 1.12 1.94 -3.96
CA LEU A 131 1.01 1.34 -2.63
C LEU A 131 2.20 0.42 -2.38
N ILE A 132 2.94 0.68 -1.29
CA ILE A 132 4.04 -0.16 -0.83
C ILE A 132 3.68 -0.76 0.52
N LEU A 133 3.67 -2.08 0.62
CA LEU A 133 3.46 -2.82 1.84
C LEU A 133 4.72 -3.61 2.14
N ASN A 134 5.31 -3.39 3.30
CA ASN A 134 6.51 -4.08 3.74
C ASN A 134 6.32 -4.64 5.15
N ASN A 135 6.29 -5.97 5.29
CA ASN A 135 6.09 -6.64 6.57
C ASN A 135 4.80 -6.14 7.26
N VAL A 136 3.67 -6.22 6.56
CA VAL A 136 2.34 -5.83 7.07
C VAL A 136 1.54 -7.12 7.27
N PRO A 137 1.65 -7.80 8.44
CA PRO A 137 1.15 -9.16 8.64
C PRO A 137 -0.38 -9.25 8.65
N SER A 138 -1.09 -8.15 8.88
CA SER A 138 -2.55 -8.08 8.81
C SER A 138 -3.10 -7.86 7.40
N PHE A 139 -2.26 -7.65 6.38
CA PHE A 139 -2.73 -7.47 5.01
C PHE A 139 -3.11 -8.82 4.37
N THR A 140 -4.40 -9.04 4.08
CA THR A 140 -4.98 -10.31 3.63
C THR A 140 -5.56 -10.20 2.22
N ASP A 141 -5.96 -11.33 1.64
CA ASP A 141 -6.64 -11.39 0.34
C ASP A 141 -7.88 -10.48 0.25
N GLN A 142 -8.62 -10.30 1.35
CA GLN A 142 -9.76 -9.39 1.40
C GLN A 142 -9.33 -7.93 1.24
N HIS A 143 -8.20 -7.55 1.85
CA HIS A 143 -7.62 -6.22 1.68
C HIS A 143 -7.10 -6.03 0.25
N LEU A 144 -6.45 -7.04 -0.33
CA LEU A 144 -6.04 -7.01 -1.73
C LEU A 144 -7.23 -6.82 -2.68
N GLN A 145 -8.34 -7.55 -2.46
CA GLN A 145 -9.57 -7.40 -3.23
C GLN A 145 -10.14 -5.98 -3.16
N SER A 146 -10.06 -5.34 -1.99
CA SER A 146 -10.54 -3.95 -1.85
C SER A 146 -9.80 -2.95 -2.74
N LEU A 147 -8.55 -3.24 -3.12
CA LEU A 147 -7.74 -2.39 -4.00
C LEU A 147 -8.29 -2.33 -5.44
N THR A 148 -9.13 -3.28 -5.86
CA THR A 148 -9.78 -3.23 -7.18
C THR A 148 -10.66 -1.98 -7.35
N SER A 149 -11.12 -1.38 -6.25
CA SER A 149 -11.84 -0.11 -6.27
C SER A 149 -10.94 1.13 -6.48
N TRP A 150 -9.61 0.97 -6.39
CA TRP A 150 -8.65 2.08 -6.48
C TRP A 150 -8.30 2.39 -7.93
N GLN A 151 -9.12 3.25 -8.54
CA GLN A 151 -9.07 3.60 -9.96
C GLN A 151 -7.76 4.26 -10.44
N ARG A 152 -6.79 4.56 -9.57
CA ARG A 152 -5.50 5.14 -9.97
C ARG A 152 -4.31 4.25 -9.63
N LEU A 153 -4.52 3.13 -8.93
CA LEU A 153 -3.43 2.27 -8.48
C LEU A 153 -2.77 1.62 -9.70
N SER A 154 -1.50 2.00 -9.93
CA SER A 154 -0.69 1.53 -11.06
C SER A 154 0.55 0.78 -10.61
N GLN A 155 0.97 0.96 -9.35
CA GLN A 155 2.10 0.26 -8.75
C GLN A 155 1.74 -0.33 -7.39
N LEU A 156 2.01 -1.61 -7.22
CA LEU A 156 1.78 -2.33 -5.97
C LEU A 156 3.05 -3.11 -5.59
N GLU A 157 3.54 -2.89 -4.38
CA GLU A 157 4.68 -3.62 -3.83
C GLU A 157 4.24 -4.40 -2.58
N LEU A 158 4.33 -5.71 -2.65
CA LEU A 158 3.96 -6.67 -1.61
C LEU A 158 5.22 -7.37 -1.09
N ARG A 159 5.86 -6.74 -0.11
CA ARG A 159 7.09 -7.26 0.53
C ARG A 159 6.73 -7.86 1.87
N ASP A 160 7.09 -9.12 2.09
CA ASP A 160 6.90 -9.83 3.35
C ASP A 160 5.43 -9.74 3.83
N THR A 161 4.47 -9.86 2.91
CA THR A 161 3.01 -9.85 3.19
C THR A 161 2.46 -11.27 3.27
N PHE A 162 2.69 -11.92 4.41
CA PHE A 162 2.47 -13.37 4.60
C PHE A 162 1.01 -13.82 4.80
N ARG A 163 0.01 -13.02 4.44
CA ARG A 163 -1.39 -13.47 4.40
C ARG A 163 -2.02 -13.31 3.03
N ILE A 164 -1.21 -12.91 2.04
CA ILE A 164 -1.61 -12.91 0.64
C ILE A 164 -1.36 -14.29 0.08
N THR A 165 -2.40 -14.90 -0.47
CA THR A 165 -2.34 -16.22 -1.08
C THR A 165 -2.32 -16.13 -2.60
N ALA A 166 -1.97 -17.25 -3.25
CA ALA A 166 -2.09 -17.39 -4.70
C ALA A 166 -3.53 -17.16 -5.18
N ASN A 167 -4.54 -17.58 -4.41
CA ASN A 167 -5.94 -17.34 -4.75
C ASN A 167 -6.31 -15.87 -4.62
N GLY A 168 -5.80 -15.17 -3.59
CA GLY A 168 -5.98 -13.73 -3.44
C GLY A 168 -5.49 -12.95 -4.67
N LEU A 169 -4.24 -13.21 -5.09
CA LEU A 169 -3.69 -12.59 -6.30
C LEU A 169 -4.46 -12.98 -7.55
N ARG A 170 -4.82 -14.27 -7.71
CA ARG A 170 -5.62 -14.75 -8.83
C ARG A 170 -6.96 -14.03 -8.96
N ASN A 171 -7.63 -13.77 -7.84
CA ASN A 171 -8.94 -13.13 -7.81
C ASN A 171 -8.88 -11.64 -8.13
N CYS A 172 -7.75 -10.99 -7.83
CA CYS A 172 -7.54 -9.56 -8.07
C CYS A 172 -6.86 -9.26 -9.41
N ALA A 173 -6.28 -10.27 -10.06
CA ALA A 173 -5.59 -10.11 -11.34
C ALA A 173 -6.52 -9.54 -12.41
N ALA A 174 -5.97 -8.68 -13.28
CA ALA A 174 -6.72 -8.09 -14.38
C ALA A 174 -7.04 -9.13 -15.45
N LYS A 175 -8.32 -9.29 -15.78
CA LYS A 175 -8.83 -10.28 -16.74
C LYS A 175 -9.97 -9.72 -17.56
N ASP A 176 -10.14 -10.23 -18.77
CA ASP A 176 -11.32 -9.95 -19.59
C ASP A 176 -12.56 -10.57 -18.94
N GLY A 177 -13.48 -9.70 -18.53
CA GLY A 177 -14.81 -10.06 -18.04
C GLY A 177 -15.89 -9.72 -19.06
N LEU A 178 -17.11 -10.15 -18.78
CA LEU A 178 -18.28 -9.91 -19.64
C LEU A 178 -18.60 -8.42 -19.83
N SER A 179 -18.13 -7.56 -18.92
CA SER A 179 -18.39 -6.11 -18.89
C SER A 179 -17.14 -5.25 -19.16
N GLY A 180 -16.02 -5.87 -19.57
CA GLY A 180 -14.72 -5.23 -19.73
C GLY A 180 -13.65 -5.84 -18.80
N VAL A 181 -12.52 -5.17 -18.64
CA VAL A 181 -11.42 -5.67 -17.81
C VAL A 181 -11.74 -5.47 -16.32
N GLU A 182 -11.93 -6.58 -15.60
CA GLU A 182 -12.18 -6.60 -14.17
C GLU A 182 -10.88 -6.70 -13.36
N GLY A 183 -10.97 -6.55 -12.03
CA GLY A 183 -9.81 -6.65 -11.14
C GLY A 183 -8.92 -5.41 -11.14
N LEU A 184 -7.63 -5.59 -10.91
CA LEU A 184 -6.61 -4.53 -10.86
C LEU A 184 -6.14 -4.14 -12.27
N SER A 185 -7.08 -3.71 -13.12
CA SER A 185 -6.89 -3.45 -14.56
C SER A 185 -5.95 -2.30 -14.92
N ARG A 186 -5.64 -1.41 -13.97
CA ARG A 186 -4.71 -0.29 -14.16
C ARG A 186 -3.31 -0.56 -13.61
N LEU A 187 -3.11 -1.72 -12.98
CA LEU A 187 -1.84 -2.09 -12.38
C LEU A 187 -0.83 -2.43 -13.47
N LYS A 188 0.25 -1.65 -13.54
CA LYS A 188 1.34 -1.82 -14.51
C LYS A 188 2.58 -2.43 -13.89
N PHE A 189 2.79 -2.17 -12.60
CA PHE A 189 3.93 -2.68 -11.84
C PHE A 189 3.45 -3.46 -10.63
N LEU A 190 3.98 -4.68 -10.48
CA LEU A 190 3.77 -5.52 -9.32
C LEU A 190 5.11 -6.03 -8.79
N GLU A 191 5.36 -5.82 -7.51
CA GLU A 191 6.45 -6.48 -6.79
C GLU A 191 5.89 -7.45 -5.77
N ILE A 192 6.41 -8.66 -5.74
CA ILE A 192 6.10 -9.68 -4.73
C ILE A 192 7.43 -10.24 -4.24
N GLY A 193 7.71 -10.12 -2.94
CA GLY A 193 8.96 -10.63 -2.40
C GLY A 193 8.86 -11.05 -0.94
N ILE A 194 9.50 -12.16 -0.60
CA ILE A 194 9.64 -12.62 0.78
C ILE A 194 11.12 -12.74 1.10
N THR A 195 11.60 -11.87 1.99
CA THR A 195 13.02 -11.81 2.42
C THR A 195 13.25 -12.21 3.86
N GLY A 196 12.19 -12.33 4.66
CA GLY A 196 12.26 -12.71 6.08
C GLY A 196 12.86 -14.10 6.36
N ARG A 197 13.47 -14.24 7.54
CA ARG A 197 14.02 -15.52 8.05
C ARG A 197 12.92 -16.45 8.57
N GLN A 198 13.00 -17.71 8.14
CA GLN A 198 12.53 -18.96 8.76
C GLN A 198 11.15 -18.95 9.48
N GLY A 199 10.19 -19.68 8.93
CA GLY A 199 8.90 -20.00 9.59
C GLY A 199 7.72 -20.15 8.63
N TYR A 200 7.69 -19.35 7.55
CA TYR A 200 6.57 -19.32 6.61
C TYR A 200 6.93 -19.99 5.28
N GLN A 201 7.29 -21.28 5.33
CA GLN A 201 7.83 -22.03 4.19
C GLN A 201 6.85 -22.30 3.03
N LEU A 202 5.56 -21.95 3.15
CA LEU A 202 4.52 -22.48 2.26
C LEU A 202 3.73 -21.45 1.45
N GLN A 203 4.01 -20.14 1.59
CA GLN A 203 3.32 -19.16 0.75
C GLN A 203 4.08 -18.91 -0.54
N MET A 204 3.36 -19.13 -1.64
CA MET A 204 3.79 -18.94 -3.01
C MET A 204 2.74 -18.07 -3.69
N ALA A 205 2.62 -16.82 -3.22
CA ALA A 205 1.57 -15.91 -3.68
C ALA A 205 1.66 -15.68 -5.19
N SER A 206 2.89 -15.62 -5.72
CA SER A 206 3.19 -15.48 -7.15
C SER A 206 2.63 -16.59 -8.04
N LEU A 207 2.23 -17.76 -7.52
CA LEU A 207 1.47 -18.76 -8.30
C LEU A 207 0.11 -18.23 -8.76
N GLY A 208 -0.41 -17.20 -8.09
CA GLY A 208 -1.63 -16.50 -8.51
C GLY A 208 -1.51 -15.83 -9.88
N LEU A 209 -0.29 -15.47 -10.29
CA LEU A 209 0.02 -14.93 -11.62
C LEU A 209 -0.26 -15.95 -12.74
N GLY A 210 -0.40 -17.23 -12.39
CA GLY A 210 -0.74 -18.30 -13.32
C GLY A 210 -2.11 -18.15 -14.00
N ALA A 211 -2.94 -17.20 -13.56
CA ALA A 211 -4.18 -16.86 -14.26
C ALA A 211 -3.99 -15.82 -15.38
N GLY A 212 -2.78 -15.30 -15.57
CA GLY A 212 -2.50 -14.15 -16.41
C GLY A 212 -2.87 -12.83 -15.72
N TRP A 213 -2.32 -11.73 -16.23
CA TRP A 213 -2.62 -10.39 -15.77
C TRP A 213 -2.51 -9.41 -16.93
N ILE A 214 -3.65 -8.95 -17.43
CA ILE A 214 -3.70 -8.04 -18.57
C ILE A 214 -3.17 -6.67 -18.17
N GLY A 215 -2.29 -6.09 -18.98
CA GLY A 215 -1.71 -4.77 -18.77
C GLY A 215 -0.58 -4.69 -17.74
N LEU A 216 -0.15 -5.83 -17.17
CA LEU A 216 0.99 -5.87 -16.27
C LEU A 216 2.30 -5.81 -17.06
N GLU A 217 2.98 -4.66 -17.02
CA GLU A 217 4.17 -4.37 -17.81
C GLU A 217 5.48 -4.72 -17.07
N GLU A 218 5.46 -4.66 -15.74
CA GLU A 218 6.65 -4.85 -14.91
C GLU A 218 6.36 -5.77 -13.72
N LEU A 219 7.19 -6.80 -13.57
CA LEU A 219 7.13 -7.76 -12.46
C LEU A 219 8.48 -7.79 -11.74
N SER A 220 8.45 -7.61 -10.43
CA SER A 220 9.62 -7.75 -9.56
C SER A 220 9.39 -8.89 -8.57
N LEU A 221 10.23 -9.91 -8.59
CA LEU A 221 10.13 -11.09 -7.73
C LEU A 221 11.31 -11.17 -6.77
N GLY A 222 11.00 -11.34 -5.49
CA GLY A 222 11.98 -11.34 -4.41
C GLY A 222 12.03 -12.64 -3.62
N GLY A 223 13.24 -13.16 -3.39
CA GLY A 223 13.46 -14.27 -2.46
C GLY A 223 12.72 -15.54 -2.86
N LYS A 224 11.86 -16.05 -1.97
CA LYS A 224 11.13 -17.32 -2.18
C LYS A 224 10.06 -17.27 -3.27
N GLU A 225 9.65 -16.08 -3.68
CA GLU A 225 8.60 -15.88 -4.70
C GLU A 225 9.16 -15.94 -6.13
N VAL A 226 10.48 -15.96 -6.30
CA VAL A 226 11.12 -16.04 -7.62
C VAL A 226 10.76 -17.34 -8.35
N GLY A 227 10.95 -18.49 -7.71
CA GLY A 227 10.69 -19.77 -8.36
C GLY A 227 9.24 -19.95 -8.82
N PRO A 228 8.24 -19.81 -7.92
CA PRO A 228 6.84 -19.95 -8.30
C PRO A 228 6.36 -18.86 -9.26
N GLY A 229 6.90 -17.64 -9.17
CA GLY A 229 6.56 -16.55 -10.08
C GLY A 229 7.09 -16.76 -11.49
N LEU A 230 8.32 -17.28 -11.64
CA LEU A 230 8.90 -17.62 -12.94
C LEU A 230 8.08 -18.68 -13.68
N LEU A 231 7.56 -19.70 -12.97
CA LEU A 231 6.65 -20.70 -13.56
C LEU A 231 5.39 -20.09 -14.17
N CYS A 232 4.97 -18.92 -13.70
CA CYS A 232 3.78 -18.23 -14.16
C CYS A 232 4.06 -17.09 -15.15
N ALA A 233 5.32 -16.67 -15.29
CA ALA A 233 5.70 -15.48 -16.06
C ALA A 233 5.29 -15.58 -17.53
N SER A 234 5.32 -16.79 -18.11
CA SER A 234 4.89 -17.06 -19.49
C SER A 234 3.42 -16.71 -19.77
N ARG A 235 2.60 -16.55 -18.73
CA ARG A 235 1.18 -16.18 -18.85
C ARG A 235 0.94 -14.67 -18.80
N LEU A 236 1.97 -13.88 -18.51
CA LEU A 236 1.91 -12.43 -18.44
C LEU A 236 2.27 -11.84 -19.81
N LYS A 237 1.28 -11.80 -20.72
CA LYS A 237 1.48 -11.46 -22.14
C LYS A 237 2.03 -10.06 -22.39
N ASP A 238 1.76 -9.12 -21.48
CA ASP A 238 2.15 -7.71 -21.61
C ASP A 238 3.46 -7.38 -20.87
N LEU A 239 4.12 -8.38 -20.29
CA LEU A 239 5.31 -8.19 -19.46
C LEU A 239 6.51 -7.73 -20.31
N LYS A 240 7.09 -6.59 -19.93
CA LYS A 240 8.25 -5.97 -20.60
C LYS A 240 9.51 -6.04 -19.74
N HIS A 241 9.35 -5.94 -18.42
CA HIS A 241 10.46 -5.95 -17.48
C HIS A 241 10.25 -6.98 -16.38
N LEU A 242 11.25 -7.83 -16.17
CA LEU A 242 11.32 -8.79 -15.07
C LEU A 242 12.55 -8.48 -14.23
N CYS A 243 12.34 -8.17 -12.96
CA CYS A 243 13.41 -7.96 -11.99
C CYS A 243 13.41 -9.08 -10.96
N LEU A 244 14.56 -9.72 -10.76
CA LEU A 244 14.73 -10.77 -9.75
C LEU A 244 15.71 -10.26 -8.69
N TRP A 245 15.36 -10.41 -7.42
CA TRP A 245 16.19 -9.91 -6.33
C TRP A 245 16.17 -10.85 -5.12
N ALA A 246 17.22 -10.79 -4.30
CA ALA A 246 17.39 -11.61 -3.09
C ALA A 246 17.16 -13.13 -3.29
N CYS A 247 17.43 -13.67 -4.48
CA CYS A 247 17.17 -15.05 -4.85
C CYS A 247 18.44 -15.83 -5.23
N LYS A 248 18.31 -17.15 -5.24
CA LYS A 248 19.25 -18.06 -5.89
C LYS A 248 18.50 -18.76 -7.02
N LEU A 249 19.02 -18.67 -8.24
CA LEU A 249 18.44 -19.37 -9.38
C LEU A 249 19.08 -20.75 -9.49
N SER A 250 18.25 -21.78 -9.71
CA SER A 250 18.74 -23.11 -10.09
C SER A 250 18.73 -23.27 -11.61
N GLU A 251 19.51 -24.22 -12.14
CA GLU A 251 19.57 -24.49 -13.58
C GLU A 251 18.18 -24.77 -14.18
N LEU A 252 17.31 -25.49 -13.46
CA LEU A 252 15.92 -25.76 -13.87
C LEU A 252 15.06 -24.50 -14.09
N GLN A 253 15.43 -23.38 -13.47
CA GLN A 253 14.73 -22.09 -13.60
C GLN A 253 15.29 -21.21 -14.72
N ILE A 254 16.43 -21.58 -15.31
CA ILE A 254 17.11 -20.82 -16.37
C ILE A 254 16.86 -21.44 -17.76
N VAL A 255 16.61 -22.75 -17.81
CA VAL A 255 16.52 -23.52 -19.08
C VAL A 255 15.08 -23.68 -19.61
N ASN A 256 14.06 -23.31 -18.83
CA ASN A 256 12.64 -23.29 -19.25
C ASN A 256 12.18 -21.88 -19.63
#